data_AF-A0A0K8QBC4-F1
#
_entry.id   AF-A0A0K8QBC4-F1
#
_cell.length_a   1.000
_cell.length_b   1.000
_cell.length_c   1.000
_cell.angle_alpha   90.00
_cell.angle_beta   90.00
_cell.angle_gamma   90.00
#
_symmetry.space_group_name_H-M   'P 1'
#
loop_
_entity.id
_entity.type
_entity.pdbx_description
1 polymer ?
#
loop_
_entity_poly.entity_id
_entity_poly.type
_entity_poly.pdbx_seq_one_letter_code
_entity_poly.pdbx_strand_id
1 'polypeptide(L)' 'MEASSALVEARLSSAGIDPVATGWLGADYAVTGGSFPVRVRGVGVVAAVTASGLSSQEDHDLIVEGIRQHLAA' A
#
# COMPACT_ATOMS: atom_id res chain seq x y z
N MET A 1 4.43 7.83 -2.60
CA MET A 1 5.06 6.92 -3.58
C MET A 1 3.95 6.32 -4.43
N GLU A 2 4.12 6.14 -5.75
CA GLU A 2 3.12 5.46 -6.60
C GLU A 2 3.22 3.92 -6.49
N ALA A 3 3.11 3.39 -5.27
CA ALA A 3 3.21 1.97 -4.95
C ALA A 3 2.24 1.61 -3.82
N SER A 4 1.86 0.33 -3.71
CA SER A 4 1.12 -0.12 -2.53
C SER A 4 1.96 0.05 -1.28
N SER A 5 1.32 0.35 -0.17
CA SER A 5 1.99 0.50 1.12
C SER A 5 2.65 -0.82 1.57
N ALA A 6 2.09 -1.98 1.20
CA ALA A 6 2.71 -3.29 1.38
C ALA A 6 4.06 -3.42 0.66
N LEU A 7 4.13 -2.92 -0.59
CA LEU A 7 5.38 -2.94 -1.35
C LEU A 7 6.43 -1.99 -0.77
N VAL A 8 5.99 -0.85 -0.23
CA VAL A 8 6.90 0.08 0.47
C VAL A 8 7.42 -0.56 1.76
N GLU A 9 6.55 -1.18 2.55
CA GLU A 9 6.91 -1.94 3.75
C GLU A 9 7.95 -3.02 3.45
N ALA A 10 7.69 -3.85 2.44
CA ALA A 10 8.61 -4.91 2.01
C ALA A 10 9.99 -4.37 1.57
N ARG A 11 10.02 -3.23 0.85
CA ARG A 11 11.27 -2.60 0.42
C ARG A 11 12.08 -2.06 1.58
N LEU A 12 11.45 -1.35 2.51
CA LEU A 12 12.13 -0.82 3.71
C LEU A 12 12.67 -1.95 4.57
N SER A 13 11.85 -3.00 4.79
CA SER A 13 12.25 -4.20 5.51
C SER A 13 13.46 -4.88 4.84
N SER A 14 13.43 -5.08 3.52
CA SER A 14 14.56 -5.66 2.78
C SER A 14 15.83 -4.82 2.82
N ALA A 15 15.69 -3.50 2.99
CA ALA A 15 16.80 -2.56 3.09
C ALA A 15 17.30 -2.39 4.54
N GLY A 16 16.64 -3.01 5.52
CA GLY A 16 16.95 -2.81 6.94
C GLY A 16 16.70 -1.37 7.41
N ILE A 17 15.81 -0.63 6.74
CA ILE A 17 15.49 0.75 7.07
C ILE A 17 14.28 0.76 8.00
N ASP A 18 14.48 1.29 9.20
CA ASP A 18 13.37 1.72 10.05
C ASP A 18 12.99 3.17 9.68
N PRO A 19 11.83 3.38 9.04
CA PRO A 19 11.43 4.69 8.56
C PRO A 19 11.09 5.69 9.68
N VAL A 20 10.70 5.19 10.86
CA VAL A 20 10.40 6.02 12.03
C VAL A 20 11.70 6.40 12.72
N ALA A 21 12.61 5.44 12.94
CA ALA A 21 13.89 5.70 13.59
C ALA A 21 14.79 6.66 12.78
N THR A 22 14.67 6.65 11.45
CA THR A 22 15.38 7.58 10.55
C THR A 22 14.75 8.96 10.48
N GLY A 23 13.57 9.17 11.08
CA GLY A 23 12.83 10.44 11.04
C GLY A 23 12.18 10.76 9.69
N TRP A 24 12.19 9.81 8.76
CA TRP A 24 11.57 9.98 7.44
C TRP A 24 10.04 9.84 7.50
N LEU A 25 9.52 8.97 8.38
CA LEU A 25 8.09 8.73 8.55
C LEU A 25 7.58 9.39 9.85
N GLY A 26 6.75 10.41 9.69
CA GLY A 26 6.07 11.08 10.79
C GLY A 26 4.88 10.29 11.33
N ALA A 27 4.38 10.69 12.51
CA ALA A 27 3.30 10.00 13.22
C ALA A 27 1.96 9.95 12.46
N ASP A 28 1.73 10.86 11.52
CA ASP A 28 0.52 10.91 10.70
C ASP A 28 0.52 9.91 9.53
N TYR A 29 1.63 9.20 9.32
CA TYR A 29 1.82 8.30 8.19
C TYR A 29 2.06 6.86 8.65
N ALA A 30 1.50 5.91 7.90
CA ALA A 30 1.70 4.48 8.10
C ALA A 30 2.30 3.84 6.85
N VAL A 31 3.25 2.92 7.06
CA VAL A 31 3.79 2.05 6.01
C VAL A 31 3.42 0.60 6.36
N THR A 32 2.15 0.28 6.15
CA THR A 32 1.53 -1.04 6.36
C THR A 32 0.62 -1.37 5.18
N GLY A 33 0.36 -2.64 4.90
CA GLY A 33 -0.19 -3.16 3.64
C GLY A 33 -1.57 -2.67 3.16
N GLY A 34 -2.30 -1.92 3.97
CA GLY A 34 -3.69 -1.53 3.73
C GLY A 34 -3.96 -0.44 2.69
N SER A 35 -3.06 -0.11 1.75
CA SER A 35 -3.32 0.88 0.71
C SER A 35 -2.73 0.50 -0.66
N PHE A 36 -3.53 0.67 -1.72
CA PHE A 36 -3.18 0.29 -3.10
C PHE A 36 -3.54 1.42 -4.10
N PRO A 37 -2.61 1.84 -5.00
CA PRO A 37 -2.90 2.91 -5.96
C PRO A 37 -3.75 2.43 -7.15
N VAL A 38 -4.73 3.22 -7.55
CA VAL A 38 -5.54 3.00 -8.76
C VAL A 38 -4.94 3.78 -9.93
N ARG A 39 -4.50 3.05 -10.95
CA ARG A 39 -3.86 3.62 -12.14
C ARG A 39 -4.79 3.58 -13.35
N VAL A 40 -4.91 4.73 -14.03
CA VAL A 40 -5.60 4.83 -15.31
C VAL A 40 -4.56 4.96 -16.43
N ARG A 41 -4.73 4.14 -17.48
CA ARG A 41 -3.83 4.10 -18.64
C ARG A 41 -3.79 5.48 -19.31
N GLY A 42 -2.58 6.01 -19.52
CA GLY A 42 -2.37 7.32 -20.14
C GLY A 42 -2.57 8.52 -19.19
N VAL A 43 -2.99 8.31 -17.94
CA VAL A 43 -3.24 9.38 -16.96
C VAL A 43 -2.29 9.30 -15.78
N GLY A 44 -2.08 8.09 -15.23
CA GLY A 44 -1.27 7.89 -14.02
C GLY A 44 -2.11 7.41 -12.83
N VAL A 45 -1.61 7.60 -11.61
CA VAL A 45 -2.36 7.29 -10.38
C VAL A 45 -3.40 8.37 -10.13
N VAL A 46 -4.67 7.98 -9.99
CA VAL A 46 -5.79 8.92 -9.84
C VAL A 46 -6.53 8.76 -8.52
N ALA A 47 -6.34 7.64 -7.83
CA ALA A 47 -6.96 7.33 -6.55
C ALA A 47 -6.14 6.29 -5.77
N ALA A 48 -6.54 6.03 -4.54
CA ALA A 48 -6.06 4.92 -3.74
C ALA A 48 -7.25 4.17 -3.12
N VAL A 49 -7.16 2.85 -3.07
CA VAL A 49 -8.05 2.00 -2.27
C VAL A 49 -7.36 1.75 -0.95
N THR A 50 -8.08 1.96 0.16
CA THR A 50 -7.55 1.76 1.50
C THR A 50 -8.49 0.87 2.30
N ALA A 51 -7.92 -0.13 2.97
CA ALA A 51 -8.58 -1.00 3.93
C ALA A 51 -7.77 -0.99 5.23
N SER A 52 -8.47 -1.11 6.35
CA SER A 52 -7.84 -1.15 7.67
C SER A 52 -8.74 -1.91 8.63
N GLY A 53 -8.11 -2.69 9.51
CA GLY A 53 -8.78 -3.39 10.61
C GLY A 53 -8.39 -4.86 10.73
N LEU A 54 -7.67 -5.41 9.74
CA LEU A 54 -7.09 -6.75 9.78
C LEU A 54 -5.58 -6.68 10.07
N SER A 55 -4.85 -7.78 9.88
CA SER A 55 -3.39 -7.69 9.81
C SER A 55 -2.93 -6.96 8.54
N SER A 56 -1.71 -6.42 8.57
CA SER A 56 -1.10 -5.66 7.46
C SER A 56 -1.21 -6.39 6.11
N GLN A 57 -0.91 -7.70 6.10
CA GLN A 57 -0.98 -8.52 4.89
C GLN A 57 -2.43 -8.82 4.48
N GLU A 58 -3.32 -9.09 5.43
CA GLU A 58 -4.74 -9.36 5.12
C GLU A 58 -5.47 -8.13 4.57
N ASP A 59 -5.18 -6.94 5.09
CA ASP A 59 -5.70 -5.69 4.53
C ASP A 59 -5.22 -5.51 3.07
N HIS A 60 -3.97 -5.88 2.77
CA HIS A 60 -3.46 -5.86 1.40
C HIS A 60 -4.16 -6.87 0.49
N ASP A 61 -4.27 -8.12 0.96
CA ASP A 61 -4.85 -9.23 0.21
C ASP A 61 -6.34 -8.97 -0.10
N LEU A 62 -7.08 -8.41 0.86
CA LEU A 62 -8.48 -7.99 0.67
C LEU A 62 -8.62 -7.00 -0.50
N ILE A 63 -7.76 -5.98 -0.54
CA ILE A 63 -7.81 -4.97 -1.60
C ILE A 63 -7.45 -5.59 -2.95
N VAL A 64 -6.36 -6.35 -3.01
CA VAL A 64 -5.89 -6.97 -4.26
C VAL A 64 -6.93 -7.92 -4.80
N GLU A 65 -7.51 -8.77 -3.97
CA GLU A 65 -8.55 -9.71 -4.37
C GLU A 65 -9.80 -8.98 -4.87
N GLY A 66 -10.28 -7.97 -4.14
CA GLY A 66 -11.42 -7.16 -4.56
C GLY A 66 -11.21 -6.48 -5.92
N ILE A 67 -10.02 -5.92 -6.16
CA ILE A 67 -9.66 -5.33 -7.47
C ILE A 67 -9.65 -6.40 -8.56
N ARG A 68 -9.04 -7.56 -8.33
CA ARG A 68 -8.99 -8.66 -9.31
C ARG A 68 -10.38 -9.14 -9.67
N GLN A 69 -11.26 -9.31 -8.69
CA GLN A 69 -12.65 -9.69 -8.92
C GLN A 69 -13.41 -8.63 -9.72
N HIS A 70 -13.25 -7.35 -9.37
CA HIS A 70 -13.91 -6.25 -10.09
C HIS A 70 -13.46 -6.15 -11.56
N LEU A 71 -12.18 -6.39 -11.84
CA LEU A 71 -11.63 -6.34 -13.20
C LEU A 71 -11.89 -7.60 -14.02
N ALA A 72 -12.28 -8.71 -13.39
CA ALA A 72 -12.62 -9.96 -14.05
C ALA A 72 -14.10 -10.04 -14.47
N ALA A 73 -14.93 -9.10 -14.01
CA ALA A 73 -16.32 -8.91 -14.42
C ALA A 73 -16.43 -8.14 -15.74
#